data_AF-A0A453GIR1-F1
#
_entry.id   AF-A0A453GIR1-F1
#
_cell.length_a   1.000
_cell.length_b   1.000
_cell.length_c   1.000
_cell.angle_alpha   90.00
_cell.angle_beta   90.00
_cell.angle_gamma   90.00
#
_symmetry.space_group_name_H-M   'P 1'
#
loop_
_entity.id
_entity.type
_entity.pdbx_description
1 polymer ?
#
loop_
_entity_poly.entity_id
_entity_poly.type
_entity_poly.pdbx_seq_one_letter_code
_entity_poly.pdbx_strand_id
1 'polypeptide(L)'
;MSGMKMLVVIEFASDVSDDDWKKIQRLARFGSVKPIFFSVLSYDEWRYLFKTLAFGSVDPAEHPRLLKIADEVARQLHTQGSLFATNAYADLLRRNLNAQFWHCLLDKGIRMIKRNIAMYGVHPSMLIEQGHPVDITDFAMHPLSMIPYTTNVSIKKESPSVTFGELLADPSVRPKEDFILISWESRIPPHNLFSNFVISRAQDTDEGSA
;
A
#
# COMPACT_ATOMS: atom_id res chain seq x y z
N MET A 1 0.36 -25.83 35.81
CA MET A 1 -0.37 -24.78 35.06
C MET A 1 0.59 -24.20 34.03
N SER A 2 0.39 -24.47 32.75
CA SER A 2 1.18 -23.84 31.68
C SER A 2 0.71 -22.39 31.55
N GLY A 3 1.57 -21.43 31.88
CA GLY A 3 1.26 -20.01 31.76
C GLY A 3 1.05 -19.62 30.30
N MET A 4 -0.01 -18.87 30.01
CA MET A 4 -0.23 -18.28 28.67
C MET A 4 0.96 -17.38 28.32
N LYS A 5 1.60 -17.66 27.17
CA LYS A 5 2.60 -16.77 26.58
C LYS A 5 1.86 -15.77 25.69
N MET A 6 2.09 -14.49 25.92
CA MET A 6 1.50 -13.40 25.14
C MET A 6 2.58 -12.75 24.27
N LEU A 7 2.32 -12.66 22.97
CA LEU A 7 3.12 -11.83 22.06
C LEU A 7 2.51 -10.43 22.05
N VAL A 8 3.31 -9.44 22.41
CA VAL A 8 2.93 -8.03 22.31
C VAL A 8 3.61 -7.45 21.08
N VAL A 9 2.81 -7.00 20.11
CA VAL A 9 3.30 -6.29 18.92
C VAL A 9 3.02 -4.80 19.14
N ILE A 10 4.06 -3.98 19.05
CA ILE A 10 3.96 -2.53 19.13
C ILE A 10 4.27 -1.99 17.73
N GLU A 11 3.27 -1.41 17.08
CA GLU A 11 3.39 -0.76 15.78
C GLU A 11 3.42 0.75 15.99
N PHE A 12 4.33 1.44 15.31
CA PHE A 12 4.43 2.90 15.35
C PHE A 12 3.74 3.49 14.13
N ALA A 13 2.84 4.44 14.36
CA ALA A 13 2.11 5.13 13.30
C ALA A 13 2.95 6.19 12.56
N SER A 14 4.17 6.46 13.04
CA SER A 14 5.08 7.45 12.48
C SER A 14 6.52 7.15 12.89
N ASP A 15 7.46 7.85 12.26
CA ASP A 15 8.85 7.88 12.71
C ASP A 15 8.94 8.21 14.20
N VAL A 16 9.78 7.44 14.89
CA VAL A 16 10.02 7.56 16.33
C VAL A 16 11.32 8.34 16.52
N SER A 17 11.25 9.45 17.26
CA SER A 17 12.45 10.21 17.61
C SER A 17 13.45 9.34 18.39
N ASP A 18 14.75 9.64 18.31
CA ASP A 18 15.78 8.89 19.05
C ASP A 18 15.49 8.81 20.57
N ASP A 19 14.87 9.85 21.13
CA ASP A 19 14.53 9.90 22.55
C ASP A 19 13.31 9.05 22.90
N ASP A 20 12.31 9.00 22.01
CA ASP A 20 11.19 8.08 22.17
C ASP A 20 11.62 6.63 21.93
N TRP A 21 12.56 6.41 21.01
CA TRP A 21 13.16 5.12 20.74
C TRP A 21 13.86 4.55 21.97
N LYS A 22 14.63 5.38 22.70
CA LYS A 22 15.23 4.99 23.98
C LYS A 22 14.17 4.58 25.01
N LYS A 23 13.00 5.22 25.03
CA LYS A 23 11.90 4.83 25.93
C LYS A 23 11.30 3.48 25.53
N ILE A 24 11.18 3.21 24.24
CA ILE A 24 10.69 1.92 23.71
C ILE A 24 11.68 0.79 23.98
N GLN A 25 12.99 1.04 23.83
CA GLN A 25 14.01 0.06 24.19
C GLN A 25 13.93 -0.33 25.67
N ARG A 26 13.50 0.59 26.55
CA ARG A 26 13.24 0.26 27.96
C ARG A 26 12.05 -0.69 28.15
N LEU A 27 11.13 -0.80 27.18
CA LEU A 27 10.04 -1.79 27.22
C LEU A 27 10.55 -3.21 27.01
N ALA A 28 11.74 -3.39 26.42
CA ALA A 28 12.39 -4.70 26.28
C ALA A 28 12.54 -5.42 27.63
N ARG A 29 12.62 -4.68 28.75
CA ARG A 29 12.69 -5.25 30.11
C ARG A 29 11.46 -6.08 30.49
N PHE A 30 10.32 -5.83 29.85
CA PHE A 30 9.06 -6.53 30.10
C PHE A 30 8.88 -7.74 29.17
N GLY A 31 9.68 -7.84 28.11
CA GLY A 31 9.68 -8.98 27.21
C GLY A 31 10.46 -10.16 27.80
N SER A 32 9.96 -11.37 27.59
CA SER A 32 10.72 -12.61 27.87
C SER A 32 11.77 -12.92 26.80
N VAL A 33 11.77 -12.16 25.69
CA VAL A 33 12.69 -12.26 24.56
C VAL A 33 13.13 -10.86 24.11
N LYS A 34 14.30 -10.77 23.46
CA LYS A 34 14.76 -9.51 22.87
C LYS A 34 13.77 -9.05 21.79
N PRO A 35 13.40 -7.76 21.75
CA PRO A 35 12.57 -7.22 20.67
C PRO A 35 13.22 -7.45 19.30
N ILE A 36 12.40 -7.78 18.31
CA ILE A 36 12.79 -7.82 16.91
C ILE A 36 12.41 -6.47 16.32
N PHE A 37 13.40 -5.75 15.80
CA PHE A 37 13.18 -4.48 15.14
C PHE A 37 13.14 -4.71 13.64
N PHE A 38 12.07 -4.25 13.01
CA PHE A 38 11.98 -4.20 11.55
C PHE A 38 12.52 -2.85 11.10
N SER A 39 13.67 -2.85 10.44
CA SER A 39 14.18 -1.68 9.74
C SER A 39 13.52 -1.55 8.37
N VAL A 40 13.56 -0.35 7.80
CA VAL A 40 13.27 -0.15 6.37
C VAL A 40 14.21 -1.05 5.57
N LEU A 41 13.67 -1.80 4.61
CA LEU A 41 14.47 -2.67 3.74
C LEU A 41 15.43 -1.80 2.93
N SER A 42 16.69 -2.24 2.83
CA SER A 42 17.62 -1.65 1.88
C SER A 42 17.13 -1.83 0.43
N TYR A 43 17.70 -1.06 -0.49
CA TYR A 43 17.39 -1.17 -1.91
C TYR A 43 17.50 -2.61 -2.43
N ASP A 44 18.59 -3.30 -2.09
CA ASP A 44 18.82 -4.66 -2.56
C ASP A 44 17.84 -5.66 -1.96
N GLU A 45 17.50 -5.52 -0.67
CA GLU A 45 16.51 -6.37 0.00
C GLU A 45 15.10 -6.14 -0.57
N TRP A 46 14.69 -4.88 -0.73
CA TRP A 46 13.39 -4.54 -1.32
C TRP A 46 13.31 -5.04 -2.76
N ARG A 47 14.35 -4.81 -3.56
CA ARG A 47 14.43 -5.25 -4.96
C ARG A 47 14.35 -6.77 -5.06
N TYR A 48 15.08 -7.49 -4.20
CA TYR A 48 15.03 -8.95 -4.14
C TYR A 48 13.63 -9.44 -3.77
N LEU A 49 13.02 -8.85 -2.73
CA LEU A 49 11.67 -9.18 -2.28
C LEU A 49 10.64 -8.96 -3.40
N PHE A 50 10.65 -7.77 -4.02
CA PHE A 50 9.72 -7.42 -5.09
C PHE A 50 9.81 -8.41 -6.26
N LYS A 51 11.02 -8.74 -6.71
CA LYS A 51 11.23 -9.73 -7.78
C LYS A 51 10.70 -11.10 -7.36
N THR A 52 11.05 -11.56 -6.16
CA THR A 52 10.59 -12.86 -5.65
C THR A 52 9.06 -12.94 -5.64
N LEU A 53 8.38 -11.89 -5.19
CA LEU A 53 6.92 -11.86 -5.15
C LEU A 53 6.30 -11.76 -6.56
N ALA A 54 6.85 -10.91 -7.43
CA ALA A 54 6.28 -10.63 -8.75
C ALA A 54 6.45 -11.79 -9.76
N PHE A 55 7.50 -12.60 -9.59
CA PHE A 55 7.70 -13.82 -10.38
C PHE A 55 7.09 -15.05 -9.69
N GLY A 56 6.96 -15.05 -8.36
CA GLY A 56 6.43 -16.19 -7.63
C GLY A 56 7.31 -17.43 -7.81
N SER A 57 6.72 -18.49 -8.38
CA SER A 57 7.42 -19.76 -8.67
C SER A 57 8.09 -19.79 -10.05
N VAL A 58 7.92 -18.75 -10.86
CA VAL A 58 8.44 -18.70 -12.24
C VAL A 58 9.90 -18.28 -12.20
N ASP A 59 10.75 -18.94 -13.01
CA ASP A 59 12.16 -18.56 -13.12
C ASP A 59 12.29 -17.22 -13.85
N PRO A 60 12.81 -16.15 -13.20
CA PRO A 60 12.99 -14.87 -13.86
C PRO A 60 13.97 -14.91 -15.04
N ALA A 61 14.87 -15.91 -15.10
CA ALA A 61 15.81 -16.09 -16.20
C ALA A 61 15.11 -16.40 -17.54
N GLU A 62 13.93 -17.04 -17.50
CA GLU A 62 13.10 -17.32 -18.67
C GLU A 62 12.39 -16.07 -19.21
N HIS A 63 12.33 -14.99 -18.41
CA HIS A 63 11.60 -13.76 -18.71
C HIS A 63 12.49 -12.50 -18.63
N PRO A 64 13.55 -12.40 -19.44
CA PRO A 64 14.55 -11.33 -19.32
C PRO A 64 13.98 -9.91 -19.54
N ARG A 65 12.89 -9.78 -20.30
CA ARG A 65 12.19 -8.49 -20.46
C ARG A 65 11.49 -8.06 -19.17
N LEU A 66 10.76 -8.97 -18.52
CA LEU A 66 10.06 -8.70 -17.26
C LEU A 66 11.05 -8.41 -16.14
N LEU A 67 12.20 -9.10 -16.14
CA LEU A 67 13.25 -8.87 -15.16
C LEU A 67 13.76 -7.42 -15.20
N LYS A 68 13.98 -6.88 -16.41
CA LYS A 68 14.36 -5.48 -16.62
C LYS A 68 13.28 -4.50 -16.15
N ILE A 69 12.00 -4.83 -16.39
CA ILE A 69 10.88 -4.00 -15.91
C ILE A 69 10.90 -3.97 -14.38
N ALA A 70 11.02 -5.13 -13.74
CA ALA A 70 11.07 -5.20 -12.28
C ALA A 70 12.25 -4.45 -11.68
N ASP A 71 13.41 -4.48 -12.35
CA ASP A 71 14.58 -3.70 -11.96
C ASP A 71 14.33 -2.20 -12.00
N GLU A 72 13.75 -1.72 -13.10
CA GLU A 72 13.45 -0.30 -13.26
C GLU A 72 12.43 0.19 -12.23
N VAL A 73 11.45 -0.65 -11.92
CA VAL A 73 10.47 -0.34 -10.89
C VAL A 73 11.07 -0.34 -9.49
N ALA A 74 11.93 -1.31 -9.16
CA ALA A 74 12.60 -1.29 -7.87
C ALA A 74 13.40 -0.01 -7.67
N ARG A 75 14.06 0.47 -8.73
CA ARG A 75 14.78 1.75 -8.72
C ARG A 75 13.87 2.95 -8.48
N GLN A 76 12.66 2.93 -9.03
CA GLN A 76 11.71 4.05 -8.91
C GLN A 76 10.87 4.04 -7.64
N LEU A 77 10.60 2.86 -7.07
CA LEU A 77 9.67 2.68 -5.94
C LEU A 77 10.34 2.38 -4.60
N HIS A 78 11.65 2.12 -4.57
CA HIS A 78 12.37 1.76 -3.35
C HIS A 78 12.26 2.81 -2.23
N THR A 79 12.26 4.10 -2.57
CA THR A 79 12.57 5.13 -1.57
C THR A 79 11.58 5.22 -0.42
N GLN A 80 10.31 4.82 -0.59
CA GLN A 80 9.30 4.72 0.49
C GLN A 80 8.14 3.75 0.14
N GLY A 81 8.45 2.61 -0.48
CA GLY A 81 7.45 1.66 -0.93
C GLY A 81 6.77 0.91 0.23
N SER A 82 5.45 1.05 0.37
CA SER A 82 4.64 0.26 1.30
C SER A 82 4.74 -1.24 0.98
N LEU A 83 5.12 -2.08 1.95
CA LEU A 83 5.15 -3.54 1.77
C LEU A 83 3.79 -4.11 1.37
N PHE A 84 2.72 -3.51 1.88
CA PHE A 84 1.37 -3.84 1.48
C PHE A 84 1.16 -3.60 -0.02
N ALA A 85 1.46 -2.39 -0.50
CA ALA A 85 1.33 -2.05 -1.91
C ALA A 85 2.22 -2.95 -2.79
N THR A 86 3.48 -3.13 -2.40
CA THR A 86 4.44 -4.03 -3.06
C THR A 86 3.84 -5.42 -3.29
N ASN A 87 3.22 -5.99 -2.25
CA ASN A 87 2.64 -7.31 -2.34
C ASN A 87 1.39 -7.37 -3.23
N ALA A 88 0.55 -6.33 -3.23
CA ALA A 88 -0.61 -6.23 -4.13
C ALA A 88 -0.20 -6.12 -5.61
N TYR A 89 0.78 -5.27 -5.91
CA TYR A 89 1.36 -5.16 -7.26
C TYR A 89 1.95 -6.49 -7.72
N ALA A 90 2.79 -7.09 -6.89
CA ALA A 90 3.44 -8.36 -7.19
C ALA A 90 2.42 -9.49 -7.44
N ASP A 91 1.34 -9.53 -6.65
CA ASP A 91 0.28 -10.51 -6.83
C ASP A 91 -0.48 -10.36 -8.16
N LEU A 92 -0.66 -9.13 -8.66
CA LEU A 92 -1.25 -8.91 -9.97
C LEU A 92 -0.27 -9.23 -11.11
N LEU A 93 0.99 -8.81 -10.97
CA LEU A 93 2.02 -9.03 -11.97
C LEU A 93 2.25 -10.52 -12.25
N ARG A 94 2.31 -11.35 -11.20
CA ARG A 94 2.51 -12.80 -11.35
C ARG A 94 1.35 -13.53 -12.03
N ARG A 95 0.14 -12.94 -12.03
CA ARG A 95 -1.04 -13.52 -12.73
C ARG A 95 -0.94 -13.35 -14.25
N ASN A 96 -0.11 -12.41 -14.73
CA ASN A 96 0.01 -12.13 -16.16
C ASN A 96 1.44 -11.69 -16.51
N LEU A 97 2.24 -12.62 -17.03
CA LEU A 97 3.64 -12.41 -17.43
C LEU A 97 3.80 -11.70 -18.80
N ASN A 98 2.85 -10.83 -19.14
CA ASN A 98 2.93 -10.00 -20.32
C ASN A 98 3.67 -8.68 -20.00
N ALA A 99 4.67 -8.34 -20.81
CA ALA A 99 5.49 -7.14 -20.57
C ALA A 99 4.70 -5.83 -20.66
N GLN A 100 3.70 -5.72 -21.54
CA GLN A 100 2.85 -4.52 -21.64
C GLN A 100 1.94 -4.40 -20.42
N PHE A 101 1.40 -5.52 -19.92
CA PHE A 101 0.64 -5.54 -18.69
C PHE A 101 1.49 -5.05 -17.50
N TRP A 102 2.71 -5.57 -17.37
CA TRP A 102 3.66 -5.16 -16.33
C TRP A 102 3.95 -3.66 -16.41
N HIS A 103 4.30 -3.14 -17.58
CA HIS A 103 4.52 -1.71 -17.78
C HIS A 103 3.30 -0.87 -17.40
N CYS A 104 2.12 -1.22 -17.92
CA CYS A 104 0.90 -0.45 -17.67
C CYS A 104 0.57 -0.37 -16.18
N LEU A 105 0.62 -1.50 -15.47
CA LEU A 105 0.30 -1.54 -14.05
C LEU A 105 1.30 -0.69 -13.24
N LEU A 106 2.59 -0.81 -13.54
CA LEU A 106 3.64 -0.09 -12.83
C LEU A 106 3.64 1.41 -13.13
N ASP A 107 3.35 1.79 -14.38
CA ASP A 107 3.19 3.19 -14.78
C ASP A 107 2.05 3.87 -14.02
N LYS A 108 0.94 3.17 -13.72
CA LYS A 108 -0.13 3.71 -12.86
C LYS A 108 0.42 4.06 -11.47
N GLY A 109 1.23 3.18 -10.87
CA GLY A 109 1.83 3.41 -9.55
C GLY A 109 2.78 4.61 -9.54
N ILE A 110 3.65 4.71 -10.54
CA ILE A 110 4.59 5.83 -10.69
C ILE A 110 3.85 7.15 -10.89
N ARG A 111 2.80 7.18 -11.72
CA ARG A 111 1.99 8.38 -11.92
C ARG A 111 1.27 8.80 -10.64
N MET A 112 0.69 7.86 -9.90
CA MET A 112 0.06 8.14 -8.61
C MET A 112 1.03 8.82 -7.64
N ILE A 113 2.26 8.31 -7.52
CA ILE A 113 3.30 8.92 -6.68
C ILE A 113 3.63 10.33 -7.14
N LYS A 114 3.92 10.52 -8.42
CA LYS A 114 4.26 11.83 -8.99
C LYS A 114 3.13 12.84 -8.81
N ARG A 115 1.89 12.42 -9.00
CA ARG A 115 0.69 13.25 -8.83
C ARG A 115 0.53 13.71 -7.39
N ASN A 116 0.66 12.82 -6.42
CA ASN A 116 0.58 13.17 -5.01
C ASN A 116 1.73 14.08 -4.56
N ILE A 117 2.96 13.85 -5.04
CA ILE A 117 4.08 14.76 -4.77
C ILE A 117 3.80 16.14 -5.37
N ALA A 118 3.26 16.21 -6.59
CA ALA A 118 2.92 17.48 -7.21
C ALA A 118 1.78 18.22 -6.48
N MET A 119 0.79 17.50 -5.95
CA MET A 119 -0.35 18.08 -5.25
C MET A 119 -0.05 18.47 -3.80
N TYR A 120 0.70 17.64 -3.07
CA TYR A 120 0.87 17.74 -1.63
C TYR A 120 2.31 18.01 -1.19
N GLY A 121 3.27 17.99 -2.11
CA GLY A 121 4.69 18.22 -1.83
C GLY A 121 5.42 17.06 -1.15
N VAL A 122 4.73 15.97 -0.81
CA VAL A 122 5.27 14.82 -0.07
C VAL A 122 4.85 13.49 -0.70
N HIS A 123 5.57 12.42 -0.36
CA HIS A 123 5.29 11.07 -0.87
C HIS A 123 3.98 10.50 -0.28
N PRO A 124 3.19 9.70 -1.03
CA PRO A 124 1.94 9.09 -0.54
C PRO A 124 2.06 8.31 0.76
N SER A 125 3.18 7.63 1.02
CA SER A 125 3.38 6.91 2.30
C SER A 125 3.35 7.85 3.50
N MET A 126 4.02 9.02 3.40
CA MET A 126 3.99 10.04 4.45
C MET A 126 2.59 10.61 4.65
N LEU A 127 1.81 10.78 3.58
CA LEU A 127 0.42 11.20 3.69
C LEU A 127 -0.39 10.15 4.47
N ILE A 128 -0.21 8.86 4.17
CA ILE A 128 -0.89 7.76 4.86
C ILE A 128 -0.54 7.74 6.35
N GLU A 129 0.74 7.82 6.69
CA GLU A 129 1.24 7.85 8.07
C GLU A 129 0.66 9.03 8.85
N GLN A 130 0.56 10.20 8.21
CA GLN A 130 -0.01 11.40 8.82
C GLN A 130 -1.55 11.44 8.80
N GLY A 131 -2.20 10.42 8.24
CA GLY A 131 -3.67 10.37 8.12
C GLY A 131 -4.24 11.39 7.12
N HIS A 132 -3.42 11.90 6.21
CA HIS A 132 -3.83 12.80 5.15
C HIS A 132 -4.41 12.06 3.94
N PRO A 133 -5.30 12.69 3.16
CA PRO A 133 -5.84 12.08 1.95
C PRO A 133 -4.76 11.86 0.87
N VAL A 134 -4.88 10.77 0.14
CA VAL A 134 -4.04 10.41 -1.02
C VAL A 134 -4.90 10.43 -2.28
N ASP A 135 -4.40 11.04 -3.36
CA ASP A 135 -5.03 10.96 -4.68
C ASP A 135 -4.74 9.59 -5.31
N ILE A 136 -5.78 8.87 -5.71
CA ILE A 136 -5.65 7.54 -6.36
C ILE A 136 -6.25 7.52 -7.77
N THR A 137 -6.29 8.69 -8.42
CA THR A 137 -6.91 8.89 -9.74
C THR A 137 -6.32 7.97 -10.80
N ASP A 138 -5.01 7.75 -10.77
CA ASP A 138 -4.29 6.92 -11.74
C ASP A 138 -4.69 5.44 -11.73
N PHE A 139 -5.31 4.96 -10.65
CA PHE A 139 -5.80 3.57 -10.57
C PHE A 139 -7.18 3.42 -11.17
N ALA A 140 -8.07 4.37 -10.87
CA ALA A 140 -9.48 4.26 -11.19
C ALA A 140 -9.90 5.02 -12.47
N MET A 141 -8.98 5.76 -13.10
CA MET A 141 -9.26 6.68 -14.21
C MET A 141 -10.41 7.66 -13.90
N HIS A 142 -10.55 8.01 -12.63
CA HIS A 142 -11.58 8.90 -12.11
C HIS A 142 -11.02 9.65 -10.89
N PRO A 143 -11.35 10.94 -10.69
CA PRO A 143 -10.82 11.70 -9.55
C PRO A 143 -11.28 11.09 -8.23
N LEU A 144 -10.35 10.45 -7.52
CA LEU A 144 -10.61 9.73 -6.28
C LEU A 144 -9.62 10.15 -5.20
N SER A 145 -10.11 10.32 -3.99
CA SER A 145 -9.27 10.56 -2.81
C SER A 145 -9.49 9.48 -1.77
N MET A 146 -8.41 8.81 -1.40
CA MET A 146 -8.36 7.79 -0.36
C MET A 146 -7.99 8.44 0.97
N ILE A 147 -8.73 8.12 2.02
CA ILE A 147 -8.52 8.58 3.39
C ILE A 147 -8.13 7.38 4.27
N PRO A 148 -6.93 7.39 4.87
CA PRO A 148 -6.51 6.35 5.82
C PRO A 148 -7.39 6.31 7.08
N TYR A 149 -7.67 5.11 7.62
CA TYR A 149 -8.51 4.96 8.82
C TYR A 149 -7.97 5.54 10.13
N THR A 150 -6.79 6.17 10.12
CA THR A 150 -6.32 6.96 11.26
C THR A 150 -7.18 8.19 11.51
N THR A 151 -7.99 8.62 10.52
CA THR A 151 -9.08 9.59 10.71
C THR A 151 -10.36 8.87 11.18
N ASN A 152 -11.06 9.42 12.18
CA ASN A 152 -12.33 8.95 12.75
C ASN A 152 -13.48 8.92 11.72
N VAL A 153 -13.38 8.09 10.67
CA VAL A 153 -14.43 7.88 9.68
C VAL A 153 -15.24 6.67 10.16
N SER A 154 -16.49 6.89 10.58
CA SER A 154 -17.37 5.76 10.91
C SER A 154 -17.69 5.02 9.61
N ILE A 155 -17.14 3.82 9.45
CA ILE A 155 -17.53 2.94 8.35
C ILE A 155 -19.01 2.61 8.54
N LYS A 156 -19.87 3.08 7.63
CA LYS A 156 -21.19 2.49 7.52
C LYS A 156 -20.99 1.09 6.98
N LYS A 157 -21.38 0.07 7.76
CA LYS A 157 -21.25 -1.36 7.41
C LYS A 157 -21.91 -1.74 6.07
N GLU A 158 -22.72 -0.84 5.51
CA GLU A 158 -23.48 -0.99 4.28
C GLU A 158 -22.84 -0.30 3.06
N SER A 159 -21.71 0.39 3.20
CA SER A 159 -21.04 1.02 2.06
C SER A 159 -20.49 -0.03 1.08
N PRO A 160 -20.55 0.24 -0.25
CA PRO A 160 -19.92 -0.65 -1.23
C PRO A 160 -18.43 -0.78 -0.95
N SER A 161 -17.85 -1.93 -1.29
CA SER A 161 -16.42 -2.18 -1.12
C SER A 161 -15.82 -2.83 -2.35
N VAL A 162 -14.54 -2.53 -2.59
CA VAL A 162 -13.74 -3.11 -3.67
C VAL A 162 -12.34 -3.35 -3.13
N THR A 163 -11.69 -4.43 -3.56
CA THR A 163 -10.29 -4.65 -3.18
C THR A 163 -9.35 -3.81 -4.03
N PHE A 164 -8.21 -3.44 -3.45
CA PHE A 164 -7.17 -2.71 -4.18
C PHE A 164 -6.68 -3.50 -5.40
N GLY A 165 -6.59 -4.82 -5.29
CA GLY A 165 -6.23 -5.70 -6.40
C GLY A 165 -7.24 -5.65 -7.56
N GLU A 166 -8.54 -5.71 -7.26
CA GLU A 166 -9.61 -5.59 -8.27
C GLU A 166 -9.58 -4.24 -8.96
N LEU A 167 -9.47 -3.15 -8.21
CA LEU A 167 -9.43 -1.80 -8.77
C LEU A 167 -8.22 -1.58 -9.70
N LEU A 168 -7.06 -2.13 -9.33
CA LEU A 168 -5.86 -2.05 -10.17
C LEU A 168 -5.99 -2.85 -11.46
N ALA A 169 -6.61 -4.04 -11.38
CA ALA A 169 -6.82 -4.94 -12.50
C ALA A 169 -7.87 -4.39 -13.49
N ASP A 170 -8.98 -3.89 -12.97
CA ASP A 170 -10.08 -3.34 -13.76
C ASP A 170 -10.63 -2.07 -13.10
N PRO A 171 -10.30 -0.87 -13.62
CA PRO A 171 -10.83 0.39 -13.09
C PRO A 171 -12.35 0.52 -13.16
N SER A 172 -13.03 -0.29 -14.00
CA SER A 172 -14.49 -0.23 -14.17
C SER A 172 -15.27 -0.82 -13.00
N VAL A 173 -14.64 -1.64 -12.15
CA VAL A 173 -15.28 -2.20 -10.95
C VAL A 173 -15.47 -1.17 -9.83
N ARG A 174 -14.95 0.05 -10.02
CA ARG A 174 -15.09 1.18 -9.10
C ARG A 174 -16.58 1.50 -8.84
N PRO A 175 -17.03 1.55 -7.57
CA PRO A 175 -18.34 2.08 -7.21
C PRO A 175 -18.53 3.55 -7.66
N LYS A 176 -19.77 3.92 -7.97
CA LYS A 176 -20.12 5.30 -8.38
C LYS A 176 -20.17 6.28 -7.20
N GLU A 177 -20.51 5.76 -6.04
CA GLU A 177 -20.58 6.49 -4.77
C GLU A 177 -19.29 6.30 -3.96
N ASP A 178 -19.20 6.95 -2.80
CA ASP A 178 -18.10 6.73 -1.87
C ASP A 178 -18.07 5.28 -1.38
N PHE A 179 -16.86 4.72 -1.25
CA PHE A 179 -16.70 3.28 -1.05
C PHE A 179 -15.53 2.94 -0.15
N ILE A 180 -15.53 1.70 0.31
CA ILE A 180 -14.46 1.12 1.11
C ILE A 180 -13.47 0.44 0.16
N LEU A 181 -12.22 0.90 0.17
CA LEU A 181 -11.13 0.24 -0.53
C LEU A 181 -10.45 -0.75 0.42
N ILE A 182 -10.71 -2.04 0.24
CA ILE A 182 -10.02 -3.09 0.99
C ILE A 182 -8.60 -3.17 0.44
N SER A 183 -7.66 -2.64 1.22
CA SER A 183 -6.25 -2.71 0.88
C SER A 183 -5.79 -4.15 1.03
N TRP A 184 -5.89 -4.72 2.23
CA TRP A 184 -5.39 -6.06 2.53
C TRP A 184 -6.37 -6.85 3.36
N GLU A 185 -6.40 -8.16 3.13
CA GLU A 185 -6.96 -9.13 4.06
C GLU A 185 -5.85 -10.05 4.57
N SER A 186 -5.73 -10.16 5.89
CA SER A 186 -4.77 -11.08 6.49
C SER A 186 -5.07 -12.52 6.06
N ARG A 187 -4.07 -13.23 5.53
CA ARG A 187 -4.18 -14.67 5.24
C ARG A 187 -4.09 -15.54 6.50
N ILE A 188 -3.75 -14.93 7.64
CA ILE A 188 -3.62 -15.61 8.93
C ILE A 188 -4.82 -15.20 9.79
N PRO A 189 -5.44 -16.16 10.52
CA PRO A 189 -6.48 -15.84 11.48
C PRO A 189 -6.07 -14.70 12.45
N PRO A 190 -6.98 -13.76 12.77
CA PRO A 190 -8.42 -13.79 12.51
C PRO A 190 -8.85 -13.16 11.16
N HIS A 191 -7.98 -13.07 10.16
CA HIS A 191 -8.29 -12.50 8.83
C HIS A 191 -8.74 -11.02 8.88
N ASN A 192 -8.03 -10.22 9.66
CA ASN A 192 -8.30 -8.79 9.75
C ASN A 192 -8.22 -8.10 8.37
N LEU A 193 -9.18 -7.20 8.13
CA LEU A 193 -9.24 -6.35 6.95
C LEU A 193 -8.58 -5.00 7.25
N PHE A 194 -7.66 -4.61 6.39
CA PHE A 194 -7.08 -3.28 6.33
C PHE A 194 -7.73 -2.59 5.15
N SER A 195 -8.57 -1.61 5.44
CA SER A 195 -9.34 -0.92 4.42
C SER A 195 -8.95 0.56 4.39
N ASN A 196 -9.48 1.35 3.47
CA ASN A 196 -9.46 2.81 3.49
C ASN A 196 -10.81 3.33 2.99
N PHE A 197 -11.20 4.55 3.38
CA PHE A 197 -12.39 5.17 2.81
C PHE A 197 -12.02 5.95 1.55
N VAL A 198 -12.80 5.83 0.48
CA VAL A 198 -12.55 6.53 -0.78
C VAL A 198 -13.72 7.44 -1.10
N ILE A 199 -13.40 8.71 -1.31
CA ILE A 199 -14.33 9.74 -1.75
C ILE A 199 -14.24 9.89 -3.26
N SER A 200 -15.39 9.76 -3.92
CA SER A 200 -15.52 10.06 -5.35
C SER A 200 -15.66 11.56 -5.54
N ARG A 201 -14.62 12.22 -6.06
CA ARG A 201 -14.72 13.64 -6.41
C ARG A 201 -15.38 13.72 -7.77
N ALA A 202 -16.66 14.10 -7.81
CA ALA A 202 -17.27 14.49 -9.09
C ALA A 202 -16.41 15.62 -9.69
N GLN A 203 -16.22 15.62 -11.02
CA GLN A 203 -15.93 16.89 -11.67
C GLN A 203 -17.15 17.76 -11.36
N ASP A 204 -16.96 18.83 -10.60
CA ASP A 204 -17.93 19.92 -10.58
C ASP A 204 -18.06 20.35 -12.04
N THR A 205 -19.09 19.84 -12.71
CA THR A 205 -19.65 20.52 -13.87
C THR A 205 -20.16 21.82 -13.32
N ASP A 206 -19.33 22.85 -13.42
CA ASP A 206 -19.70 24.24 -13.31
C ASP A 206 -20.73 24.52 -14.43
N GLU A 207 -21.98 24.09 -14.22
CA GLU A 207 -23.14 24.74 -14.80
C GLU A 207 -23.39 26.03 -14.02
N GLY A 208 -22.49 26.98 -14.20
CA GLY A 208 -22.73 28.38 -13.87
C GLY A 208 -23.38 29.08 -15.06
N SER A 209 -24.63 28.73 -15.38
CA SER A 209 -25.51 29.61 -16.16
C SER A 209 -26.18 30.60 -15.21
N ALA A 210 -25.74 31.86 -15.24
CA ALA A 210 -26.56 33.08 -15.17
C ALA A 210 -25.67 34.30 -15.40
#